data_AF-A0A9N9KKG2-F1
#
_entry.id   AF-A0A9N9KKG2-F1
#
_cell.length_a   1.000
_cell.length_b   1.000
_cell.length_c   1.000
_cell.angle_alpha   90.00
_cell.angle_beta   90.00
_cell.angle_gamma   90.00
#
_symmetry.space_group_name_H-M   'P 1'
#
loop_
_entity.id
_entity.type
_entity.pdbx_description
1 polymer ?
#
loop_
_entity_poly.entity_id
_entity_poly.type
_entity_poly.pdbx_seq_one_letter_code
_entity_poly.pdbx_strand_id
1 'polypeptide(L)'
;YFKPIQPHSFLDAYETPFKITCYINIVTIEESQVWFQKFTDLHKVTMRETSGHTIKGVRYILSKWFHCIHSHTVKLKQGKHDNSETNIERTRMRDTNCPAMSSIQLLKRTDPYPCIITLYFHHNHPFGSSH
;
A
#
# COMPACT_ATOMS: atom_id res chain seq x y z
N TYR A 1 13.50 -5.34 -31.29
CA TYR A 1 12.35 -6.21 -30.99
C TYR A 1 11.98 -6.04 -29.53
N PHE A 2 10.87 -5.37 -29.26
CA PHE A 2 10.33 -5.23 -27.91
C PHE A 2 9.71 -6.59 -27.54
N LYS A 3 10.28 -7.29 -26.56
CA LYS A 3 9.67 -8.53 -26.05
C LYS A 3 8.56 -8.14 -25.08
N PRO A 4 7.29 -8.47 -25.34
CA PRO A 4 6.24 -8.25 -24.36
C PRO A 4 6.60 -8.99 -23.07
N ILE A 5 6.55 -8.28 -21.95
CA ILE A 5 6.75 -8.87 -20.62
C ILE A 5 5.55 -9.81 -20.41
N GLN A 6 5.79 -11.11 -20.52
CA GLN A 6 4.82 -12.13 -20.13
C GLN A 6 4.52 -11.91 -18.65
N PRO A 7 3.28 -11.57 -18.26
CA PRO A 7 2.93 -11.49 -16.84
C PRO A 7 3.20 -12.88 -16.27
N HIS A 8 4.26 -13.02 -15.48
CA HIS A 8 4.49 -14.22 -14.71
C HIS A 8 3.34 -14.30 -13.72
N SER A 9 2.37 -15.16 -14.01
CA SER A 9 1.36 -15.57 -13.05
C SER A 9 2.10 -16.36 -11.98
N PHE A 10 2.49 -15.68 -10.90
CA PHE A 10 3.04 -16.34 -9.74
C PHE A 10 1.96 -17.21 -9.10
N LEU A 11 2.33 -18.35 -8.52
CA LEU A 11 1.42 -19.06 -7.62
C LEU A 11 0.95 -18.06 -6.55
N ASP A 12 -0.37 -18.03 -6.32
CA ASP A 12 -1.10 -17.11 -5.43
C ASP A 12 -1.26 -15.65 -5.91
N ALA A 13 -0.76 -15.26 -7.10
CA ALA A 13 -1.08 -13.94 -7.65
C ALA A 13 -2.59 -13.83 -7.95
N TYR A 14 -3.21 -12.70 -7.62
CA TYR A 14 -4.59 -12.40 -8.06
C TYR A 14 -4.64 -12.48 -9.59
N GLU A 15 -5.58 -13.27 -10.13
CA GLU A 15 -5.69 -13.54 -11.58
C GLU A 15 -5.79 -12.27 -12.43
N THR A 16 -6.30 -11.17 -11.86
CA THR A 16 -6.37 -9.87 -12.52
C THR A 16 -5.98 -8.72 -11.59
N PRO A 17 -5.00 -7.87 -11.97
CA PRO A 17 -4.75 -6.63 -11.25
C PRO A 17 -5.99 -5.73 -11.33
N PHE A 18 -6.31 -5.05 -10.22
CA PHE A 18 -7.47 -4.17 -10.18
C PHE A 18 -7.16 -2.82 -9.53
N LYS A 19 -7.98 -1.83 -9.89
CA LYS A 19 -8.04 -0.54 -9.24
C LYS A 19 -9.47 -0.29 -8.80
N ILE A 20 -9.67 0.01 -7.53
CA ILE A 20 -11.00 0.33 -6.99
C ILE A 20 -10.90 1.51 -6.03
N THR A 21 -11.92 2.36 -6.05
CA THR A 21 -12.14 3.39 -5.04
C THR A 21 -13.52 3.16 -4.43
N CYS A 22 -13.55 2.94 -3.12
CA CYS A 22 -14.76 2.67 -2.35
C CYS A 22 -15.02 3.81 -1.37
N TYR A 23 -16.29 4.12 -1.17
CA TYR A 23 -16.78 5.03 -0.12
C TYR A 23 -17.46 4.17 0.93
N ILE A 24 -16.94 4.21 2.16
CA ILE A 24 -17.37 3.33 3.24
C ILE A 24 -17.73 4.13 4.49
N ASN A 25 -18.66 3.59 5.27
CA ASN A 25 -19.11 4.19 6.52
C ASN A 25 -18.16 3.82 7.68
N ILE A 26 -16.89 4.22 7.54
CA ILE A 26 -15.90 4.22 8.61
C ILE A 26 -15.75 5.66 9.07
N VAL A 27 -15.93 5.91 10.37
CA VAL A 27 -16.05 7.27 10.90
C VAL A 27 -14.92 7.65 11.86
N THR A 28 -14.09 6.68 12.28
CA THR A 28 -12.94 6.90 13.15
C THR A 28 -11.63 6.47 12.52
N ILE A 29 -10.52 6.98 13.06
CA ILE A 29 -9.18 6.59 12.61
C ILE A 29 -8.92 5.12 13.00
N GLU A 30 -9.37 4.70 14.18
CA GLU A 30 -9.18 3.37 14.73
C GLU A 30 -9.90 2.31 13.88
N GLU A 31 -11.15 2.57 13.48
CA GLU A 31 -11.90 1.69 12.57
C GLU A 31 -11.19 1.55 11.23
N SER A 32 -10.61 2.65 10.71
CA SER A 32 -9.86 2.62 9.45
C SER A 32 -8.58 1.78 9.55
N GLN A 33 -7.92 1.79 10.71
CA GLN A 33 -6.75 0.94 10.97
C GLN A 33 -7.14 -0.54 11.09
N VAL A 34 -8.24 -0.85 11.79
CA VAL A 34 -8.76 -2.22 11.90
C VAL A 34 -9.16 -2.76 10.53
N TRP A 35 -9.83 -1.95 9.70
CA TRP A 35 -10.17 -2.33 8.34
C TRP A 35 -8.91 -2.64 7.52
N PHE A 36 -7.90 -1.77 7.60
CA PHE A 36 -6.66 -1.94 6.86
C PHE A 36 -5.92 -3.22 7.27
N GLN A 37 -5.84 -3.49 8.58
CA GLN A 37 -5.22 -4.71 9.10
C GLN A 37 -5.95 -5.97 8.59
N LYS A 38 -7.29 -5.98 8.66
CA LYS A 38 -8.09 -7.09 8.14
C LYS A 38 -7.88 -7.29 6.63
N PHE A 39 -7.80 -6.22 5.86
CA PHE A 39 -7.50 -6.28 4.44
C PHE A 39 -6.11 -6.90 4.18
N THR A 40 -5.08 -6.42 4.86
CA THR A 40 -3.71 -6.94 4.67
C THR A 40 -3.59 -8.41 5.09
N ASP A 41 -4.27 -8.81 6.17
CA ASP A 41 -4.27 -10.19 6.66
C ASP A 41 -5.00 -11.14 5.72
N LEU A 42 -6.18 -10.74 5.25
CA LEU A 42 -6.99 -11.53 4.31
C LEU A 42 -6.23 -11.82 3.01
N HIS A 43 -5.55 -10.80 2.46
CA HIS A 43 -4.82 -10.91 1.20
C HIS A 43 -3.35 -11.30 1.40
N LYS A 44 -2.90 -11.58 2.62
CA LYS A 44 -1.51 -11.93 2.97
C LYS A 44 -0.48 -10.95 2.40
N VAL A 45 -0.81 -9.66 2.37
CA VAL A 45 0.07 -8.61 1.84
C VAL A 45 0.72 -7.81 2.95
N THR A 46 2.02 -7.55 2.80
CA THR A 46 2.72 -6.60 3.68
C THR A 46 2.83 -5.24 2.98
N MET A 47 2.06 -4.27 3.49
CA MET A 47 2.08 -2.89 3.01
C MET A 47 2.59 -1.95 4.11
N ARG A 48 3.44 -1.00 3.75
CA ARG A 48 4.08 -0.06 4.68
C ARG A 48 3.56 1.35 4.41
N GLU A 49 3.32 2.10 5.49
CA GLU A 49 2.94 3.51 5.41
C GLU A 49 4.11 4.34 4.87
N THR A 50 3.95 4.87 3.66
CA THR A 50 4.97 5.71 3.02
C THR A 50 4.70 7.19 3.26
N SER A 51 3.43 7.59 3.34
CA SER A 51 3.00 8.95 3.68
C SER A 51 1.75 8.89 4.57
N GLY A 52 1.71 9.75 5.58
CA GLY A 52 0.58 9.88 6.48
C GLY A 52 0.54 11.30 7.04
N HIS A 53 -0.61 11.95 6.94
CA HIS A 53 -0.83 13.26 7.51
C HIS A 53 -2.17 13.28 8.25
N THR A 54 -2.13 13.72 9.51
CA THR A 54 -3.32 14.21 10.20
C THR A 54 -3.54 15.64 9.73
N ILE A 55 -4.55 15.83 8.87
CA ILE A 55 -4.76 17.11 8.21
C ILE A 55 -5.54 18.02 9.16
N LYS A 56 -4.94 19.12 9.62
CA LYS A 56 -5.67 20.22 10.26
C LYS A 56 -6.32 21.07 9.16
N GLY A 57 -7.39 20.55 8.55
CA GLY A 57 -8.09 21.22 7.45
C GLY A 57 -9.60 21.15 7.61
N VAL A 58 -10.34 21.81 6.71
CA VAL A 58 -11.81 21.83 6.76
C VAL A 58 -12.41 20.48 6.34
N ARG A 59 -11.72 19.72 5.48
CA ARG A 59 -12.32 18.57 4.76
C ARG A 59 -11.85 17.18 5.21
N TYR A 60 -10.58 17.01 5.57
CA TYR A 60 -9.99 15.71 5.92
C TYR A 60 -9.50 15.67 7.37
N ILE A 61 -9.71 14.54 8.03
CA ILE A 61 -9.18 14.18 9.35
C ILE A 61 -7.89 13.36 9.19
N LEU A 62 -7.84 12.49 8.19
CA LEU A 62 -6.74 11.57 7.94
C LEU A 62 -6.50 11.40 6.43
N SER A 63 -5.25 11.32 6.02
CA SER A 63 -4.87 10.79 4.71
C SER A 63 -3.61 9.94 4.87
N LYS A 64 -3.71 8.64 4.63
CA LYS A 64 -2.60 7.68 4.67
C LYS A 64 -2.42 6.99 3.33
N TRP A 65 -1.16 6.78 2.97
CA TRP A 65 -0.72 6.04 1.80
C TRP A 65 0.15 4.89 2.24
N PHE A 66 -0.17 3.71 1.73
CA PHE A 66 0.55 2.48 1.97
C PHE A 66 1.01 1.92 0.64
N HIS A 67 2.22 1.40 0.61
CA HIS A 67 2.77 0.75 -0.58
C HIS A 67 3.28 -0.63 -0.19
N CYS A 68 3.35 -1.53 -1.17
CA CYS A 68 3.99 -2.82 -0.95
C CYS A 68 5.41 -2.66 -0.39
N ILE A 69 5.83 -3.57 0.48
CA ILE A 69 7.19 -3.60 1.03
C ILE A 69 8.29 -3.70 -0.04
N HIS A 70 7.95 -4.20 -1.24
CA HIS A 70 8.83 -4.30 -2.41
C HIS A 70 8.75 -3.09 -3.36
N SER A 71 8.02 -2.04 -2.98
CA SER A 71 7.96 -0.80 -3.75
C SER A 71 9.23 0.02 -3.57
N HIS A 72 9.63 0.71 -4.63
CA HIS A 72 10.77 1.63 -4.60
C HIS A 72 10.60 2.71 -3.52
N THR A 73 9.39 3.23 -3.36
CA THR A 73 9.05 4.22 -2.34
C THR A 73 9.33 3.73 -0.92
N VAL A 74 8.98 2.48 -0.60
CA VAL A 74 9.27 1.90 0.72
C VAL A 74 10.77 1.70 0.90
N LYS A 75 11.46 1.18 -0.12
CA LYS A 75 12.91 0.92 -0.05
C LYS A 75 13.72 2.20 0.17
N LEU A 76 13.36 3.28 -0.53
CA LEU A 76 13.98 4.59 -0.33
C LEU A 76 13.76 5.12 1.09
N LYS A 77 12.56 4.92 1.65
CA LYS A 77 12.25 5.36 3.02
C LYS A 77 12.99 4.54 4.08
N GLN A 78 13.13 3.23 3.88
CA GLN A 78 13.92 2.34 4.74
C GLN A 78 15.42 2.67 4.69
N GLY A 79 15.98 2.83 3.49
CA GLY A 79 17.41 3.17 3.34
C GLY A 79 17.80 4.56 3.86
N LYS A 80 16.85 5.49 3.99
CA LYS A 80 17.07 6.78 4.68
C LYS A 80 17.05 6.67 6.20
N HIS A 81 16.35 5.69 6.73
CA HIS A 81 16.26 5.45 8.18
C HIS A 81 17.47 4.65 8.67
N ASP A 82 17.96 3.73 7.83
CA ASP A 82 19.08 2.86 8.15
C ASP A 82 20.32 3.28 7.34
N ASN A 83 21.16 4.13 7.93
CA ASN A 83 22.36 4.71 7.28
C ASN A 83 23.52 3.70 7.07
N SER A 84 23.34 2.41 7.32
CA SER A 84 24.40 1.43 7.08
C SER A 84 24.39 0.94 5.62
N GLU A 85 25.55 0.99 4.97
CA GLU A 85 25.72 0.57 3.56
C GLU A 85 25.21 -0.86 3.31
N THR A 86 25.46 -1.78 4.25
CA THR A 86 25.02 -3.18 4.17
C THR A 86 23.49 -3.35 4.22
N ASN A 87 22.76 -2.49 4.92
CA ASN A 87 21.29 -2.53 4.92
C ASN A 87 20.69 -1.86 3.69
N ILE A 88 21.33 -0.82 3.15
CA ILE A 88 20.91 -0.17 1.91
C ILE A 88 20.95 -1.18 0.74
N GLU A 89 22.01 -1.98 0.64
CA GLU A 89 22.13 -3.02 -0.39
C GLU A 89 21.09 -4.12 -0.24
N ARG A 90 20.87 -4.64 0.98
CA ARG A 90 19.82 -5.64 1.25
C ARG A 90 18.42 -5.14 0.94
N THR A 91 18.15 -3.87 1.25
CA THR A 91 16.88 -3.20 0.98
C THR A 91 16.63 -3.08 -0.52
N ARG A 92 17.66 -2.73 -1.29
CA ARG A 92 17.61 -2.64 -2.77
C ARG A 92 17.47 -4.00 -3.46
N MET A 93 18.09 -5.05 -2.93
CA MET A 93 17.96 -6.41 -3.48
C MET A 93 16.51 -6.93 -3.49
N ARG A 94 15.64 -6.35 -2.66
CA ARG A 94 14.21 -6.69 -2.56
C ARG A 94 13.30 -5.61 -3.16
N ASP A 95 13.86 -4.70 -3.96
CA ASP A 95 13.11 -3.68 -4.68
C ASP A 95 12.66 -4.25 -6.03
N THR A 96 11.38 -4.58 -6.16
CA THR A 96 10.81 -5.00 -7.44
C THR A 96 10.12 -3.85 -8.16
N ASN A 97 10.25 -2.62 -7.62
CA ASN A 97 9.46 -1.46 -7.99
C ASN A 97 7.95 -1.80 -8.07
N CYS A 98 7.47 -2.56 -7.07
CA CYS A 98 6.09 -3.00 -7.03
C CYS A 98 5.15 -1.79 -7.04
N PRO A 99 4.20 -1.70 -8.00
CA PRO A 99 3.36 -0.53 -8.11
C PRO A 99 2.13 -0.61 -7.18
N ALA A 100 1.93 -1.73 -6.49
CA ALA A 100 0.81 -1.93 -5.57
C ALA A 100 0.81 -0.90 -4.43
N MET A 101 -0.32 -0.20 -4.31
CA MET A 101 -0.52 0.83 -3.31
C MET A 101 -1.98 0.91 -2.88
N SER A 102 -2.19 1.43 -1.68
CA SER A 102 -3.51 1.67 -1.12
C SER A 102 -3.51 2.99 -0.37
N SER A 103 -4.63 3.69 -0.37
CA SER A 103 -4.81 4.88 0.44
C SER A 103 -6.11 4.81 1.22
N ILE A 104 -6.06 5.42 2.41
CA ILE A 104 -7.22 5.60 3.29
C ILE A 104 -7.30 7.09 3.60
N GLN A 105 -8.42 7.69 3.25
CA GLN A 105 -8.72 9.08 3.54
C GLN A 105 -9.99 9.13 4.38
N LEU A 106 -9.94 9.85 5.50
CA LEU A 106 -11.09 10.08 6.36
C LEU A 106 -11.47 11.55 6.27
N LEU A 107 -12.70 11.81 5.86
CA LEU A 107 -13.35 13.11 5.80
C LEU A 107 -13.93 13.49 7.16
N LYS A 108 -14.24 14.78 7.33
CA LYS A 108 -15.09 15.19 8.46
C LYS A 108 -16.50 14.61 8.32
N ARG A 109 -17.17 14.40 9.46
CA ARG A 109 -18.50 13.76 9.62
C ARG A 109 -19.69 14.49 8.96
N THR A 110 -19.47 15.24 7.89
CA THR A 110 -20.52 15.84 7.08
C THR A 110 -20.98 14.94 5.93
N ASP A 111 -20.22 13.87 5.64
CA ASP A 111 -20.49 12.92 4.56
C ASP A 111 -21.05 11.60 5.13
N PRO A 112 -22.09 11.00 4.53
CA PRO A 112 -22.62 9.68 4.95
C PRO A 112 -21.62 8.52 4.79
N TYR A 113 -20.61 8.67 3.93
CA TYR A 113 -19.54 7.70 3.73
C TYR A 113 -18.18 8.40 3.86
N PRO A 114 -17.80 8.81 5.09
CA PRO A 114 -16.70 9.74 5.26
C PRO A 114 -15.33 9.09 5.03
N CYS A 115 -15.24 7.78 4.80
CA CYS A 115 -13.97 7.13 4.48
C CYS A 115 -13.90 6.74 3.01
N ILE A 116 -12.85 7.21 2.35
CA ILE A 116 -12.50 6.87 0.98
C ILE A 116 -11.31 5.92 1.03
N ILE A 117 -11.48 4.74 0.45
CA ILE A 117 -10.40 3.76 0.29
C ILE A 117 -10.12 3.60 -1.19
N THR A 118 -8.86 3.80 -1.58
CA THR A 118 -8.39 3.48 -2.92
C THR A 118 -7.42 2.31 -2.84
N LEU A 119 -7.66 1.29 -3.64
CA LEU A 119 -6.77 0.14 -3.80
C LEU A 119 -6.29 0.12 -5.24
N TYR A 120 -4.99 0.05 -5.42
CA TYR A 120 -4.36 -0.32 -6.67
C TYR A 120 -3.58 -1.60 -6.41
N PHE A 121 -4.25 -2.73 -6.66
CA PHE A 121 -3.79 -4.04 -6.27
C PHE A 121 -3.18 -4.74 -7.48
N HIS A 122 -1.99 -4.27 -7.86
CA HIS A 122 -1.20 -4.79 -8.96
C HIS A 122 0.20 -5.12 -8.45
N HIS A 123 0.41 -6.39 -8.11
CA HIS A 123 1.71 -6.89 -7.71
C HIS A 123 2.45 -7.49 -8.91
N ASN A 124 3.72 -7.15 -9.06
CA ASN A 124 4.60 -7.69 -10.11
C ASN A 124 5.59 -8.73 -9.55
N HIS A 125 5.28 -9.28 -8.38
CA HIS A 125 6.09 -10.24 -7.63
C HIS A 125 5.16 -11.23 -6.91
N PRO A 126 5.62 -12.43 -6.53
CA PRO A 126 4.82 -13.39 -5.78
C PRO A 126 4.44 -12.84 -4.40
N PHE A 127 3.26 -13.23 -3.91
CA PHE A 127 2.93 -13.05 -2.50
C PHE A 127 3.72 -14.08 -1.67
N GLY A 128 4.51 -13.62 -0.70
CA GLY A 128 5.36 -14.50 0.11
C GLY A 128 6.88 -14.35 -0.10
N SER A 129 7.36 -13.41 -0.91
CA SER A 129 8.82 -13.11 -1.00
C SER A 129 9.41 -12.39 0.24
N SER A 130 8.76 -12.51 1.40
CA SER A 130 9.31 -12.18 2.70
C SER A 130 9.83 -13.45 3.37
N HIS A 131 11.08 -13.79 3.04
CA HIS A 131 11.95 -14.54 3.95
C HIS A 131 12.95 -13.58 4.60
#